data_AF-A0A965KG99-F1
#
_entry.id   AF-A0A965KG99-F1
#
_cell.length_a   1.000
_cell.length_b   1.000
_cell.length_c   1.000
_cell.angle_alpha   90.00
_cell.angle_beta   90.00
_cell.angle_gamma   90.00
#
_symmetry.space_group_name_H-M   'P 1'
#
loop_
_entity.id
_entity.type
_entity.pdbx_description
1 polymer ?
#
loop_
_entity_poly.entity_id
_entity_poly.type
_entity_poly.pdbx_seq_one_letter_code
_entity_poly.pdbx_strand_id
1 'polypeptide(L)'
;MSQKKATIVNLAASNVSVSQFSVEAGSLVLEQFFVEEIAPGLTGDDEWLNAAIAALASLVNAHELKGRVTVIAPAFLLLQKPLKVPQVERARQAQIVAFEAQNAIPYPLNEVIWDSQLMASDGVEAEVLLFALRTEIATKIATMVTSTGLRPMSIQAAPLLDSQAFRLAGGSAAEEVLIINVGARSTTLSFVGPSGVNIQSATNIGG
;
A
#
# COMPACT_ATOMS: atom_id res chain seq x y z
N MET A 1 -13.88 26.11 10.52
CA MET A 1 -14.34 24.73 10.22
C MET A 1 -13.17 23.80 10.47
N SER A 2 -13.36 22.66 11.14
CA SER A 2 -12.27 21.69 11.35
C SER A 2 -11.79 21.16 9.99
N GLN A 3 -10.52 21.39 9.65
CA GLN A 3 -9.93 20.81 8.45
C GLN A 3 -10.01 19.28 8.55
N LYS A 4 -10.36 18.64 7.42
CA LYS A 4 -10.49 17.18 7.37
C LYS A 4 -9.09 16.55 7.48
N LYS A 5 -8.75 16.03 8.66
CA LYS A 5 -7.50 15.31 8.88
C LYS A 5 -7.59 13.88 8.34
N ALA A 6 -6.50 13.40 7.73
CA ALA A 6 -6.33 12.03 7.29
C ALA A 6 -5.26 11.36 8.16
N THR A 7 -5.63 10.26 8.84
CA THR A 7 -4.70 9.48 9.65
C THR A 7 -4.28 8.24 8.90
N ILE A 8 -2.98 8.03 8.77
CA ILE A 8 -2.36 6.92 8.06
C ILE A 8 -1.59 6.06 9.05
N VAL A 9 -1.84 4.76 9.04
CA VAL A 9 -1.09 3.76 9.81
C VAL A 9 -0.26 2.95 8.84
N ASN A 10 1.06 3.03 8.94
CA ASN A 10 1.97 2.22 8.12
C ASN A 10 2.47 1.03 8.93
N LEU A 11 2.14 -0.19 8.49
CA LEU A 11 2.62 -1.43 9.09
C LEU A 11 3.86 -1.90 8.32
N ALA A 12 5.02 -1.33 8.63
CA ALA A 12 6.27 -1.74 7.98
C ALA A 12 6.85 -3.00 8.63
N ALA A 13 7.88 -3.57 7.99
CA ALA A 13 8.54 -4.79 8.48
C ALA A 13 9.20 -4.62 9.85
N SER A 14 9.84 -3.46 10.10
CA SER A 14 10.66 -3.19 11.28
C SER A 14 10.12 -2.07 12.18
N ASN A 15 9.00 -1.45 11.82
CA ASN A 15 8.35 -0.43 12.63
C ASN A 15 6.88 -0.28 12.27
N VAL A 16 6.13 0.36 13.16
CA VAL A 16 4.82 0.93 12.85
C VAL A 16 4.91 2.44 12.97
N SER A 17 4.32 3.15 12.02
CA SER A 17 4.18 4.60 12.11
C SER A 17 2.75 5.07 11.96
N VAL A 18 2.42 6.17 12.64
CA VAL A 18 1.15 6.89 12.48
C VAL A 18 1.45 8.31 12.03
N SER A 19 0.86 8.70 10.90
CA SER A 19 0.97 10.05 10.35
C SER A 19 -0.41 10.69 10.28
N GLN A 20 -0.52 11.97 10.66
CA GLN A 20 -1.73 12.76 10.44
C GLN A 20 -1.44 13.87 9.45
N PHE A 21 -2.24 13.93 8.40
CA PHE A 21 -2.14 14.95 7.37
C PHE A 21 -3.37 15.85 7.35
N SER A 22 -3.15 17.13 7.05
CA SER A 22 -4.19 18.09 6.70
C SER A 22 -3.94 18.61 5.28
N VAL A 23 -4.90 19.39 4.75
CA VAL A 23 -4.73 20.10 3.49
C VAL A 23 -4.94 21.58 3.76
N GLU A 24 -3.90 22.35 3.50
CA GLU A 24 -3.86 23.80 3.71
C GLU A 24 -3.52 24.50 2.40
N ALA A 25 -4.41 25.39 1.93
CA ALA A 25 -4.21 26.13 0.68
C ALA A 25 -3.82 25.24 -0.53
N GLY A 26 -4.36 24.02 -0.60
CA GLY A 26 -4.07 23.05 -1.66
C GLY A 26 -2.77 22.24 -1.48
N SER A 27 -2.04 22.47 -0.39
CA SER A 27 -0.82 21.72 -0.03
C SER A 27 -1.09 20.71 1.08
N LEU A 28 -0.44 19.54 1.00
CA LEU A 28 -0.47 18.54 2.06
C LEU A 28 0.45 18.98 3.21
N VAL A 29 -0.06 18.97 4.45
CA VAL A 29 0.73 19.31 5.64
C VAL A 29 0.77 18.11 6.57
N LEU A 30 1.99 17.71 6.99
CA LEU A 30 2.20 16.70 8.02
C LEU A 30 2.05 17.34 9.39
N GLU A 31 0.96 17.03 10.08
CA GLU A 31 0.62 17.60 11.39
C GLU A 31 1.34 16.87 12.53
N GLN A 32 1.38 15.54 12.42
CA GLN A 32 1.92 14.66 13.45
C GLN A 32 2.53 13.42 12.81
N PHE A 33 3.63 12.96 13.37
CA PHE A 33 4.32 11.76 12.95
C PHE A 33 4.87 11.04 14.18
N PHE A 34 4.46 9.78 14.36
CA PHE A 34 4.90 8.92 15.44
C PHE A 34 5.37 7.58 14.89
N VAL A 35 6.39 7.00 15.50
CA VAL A 35 6.98 5.72 15.09
C VAL A 35 7.32 4.90 16.32
N GLU A 36 7.03 3.61 16.26
CA GLU A 36 7.45 2.61 17.24
C GLU A 36 8.17 1.48 16.49
N GLU A 37 9.37 1.11 16.94
CA GLU A 37 10.14 0.03 16.32
C GLU A 37 9.59 -1.36 16.69
N ILE A 38 9.73 -2.30 15.76
CA ILE A 38 9.44 -3.72 15.96
C ILE A 38 10.77 -4.44 16.11
N ALA A 39 10.84 -5.37 17.06
CA ALA A 39 12.04 -6.17 17.28
C ALA A 39 12.47 -6.90 15.98
N PRO A 40 13.78 -6.94 15.69
CA PRO A 40 14.28 -7.64 14.51
C PRO A 40 14.11 -9.16 14.64
N GLY A 41 14.17 -9.87 13.52
CA GLY A 41 14.19 -11.34 13.49
C GLY A 41 12.83 -12.02 13.38
N LEU A 42 11.73 -11.27 13.34
CA LEU A 42 10.39 -11.83 13.10
C LEU A 42 10.26 -12.26 11.64
N THR A 43 10.19 -13.57 11.41
CA THR A 43 10.11 -14.14 10.05
C THR A 43 8.70 -14.64 9.71
N GLY A 44 7.89 -14.98 10.72
CA GLY A 44 6.51 -15.40 10.55
C GLY A 44 5.55 -14.21 10.44
N ASP A 45 4.62 -14.25 9.49
CA ASP A 45 3.67 -13.15 9.27
C ASP A 45 2.74 -12.92 10.47
N ASP A 46 2.34 -13.99 11.18
CA ASP A 46 1.51 -13.88 12.38
C ASP A 46 2.24 -13.29 13.57
N GLU A 47 3.50 -13.68 13.77
CA GLU A 47 4.36 -13.15 14.81
C GLU A 47 4.65 -11.66 14.56
N TRP A 48 4.98 -11.31 13.31
CA TRP A 48 5.16 -9.92 12.88
C TRP A 48 3.89 -9.11 13.09
N LEU A 49 2.70 -9.61 12.69
CA LEU A 49 1.46 -8.86 12.81
C LEU A 49 1.10 -8.60 14.28
N ASN A 50 1.32 -9.57 15.17
CA ASN A 50 1.14 -9.37 16.61
C ASN A 50 2.05 -8.26 17.15
N ALA A 51 3.32 -8.27 16.76
CA ALA A 51 4.28 -7.25 17.18
C ALA A 51 3.93 -5.86 16.61
N ALA A 52 3.54 -5.79 15.33
CA ALA A 52 3.10 -4.55 14.70
C ALA A 52 1.86 -3.97 15.40
N ILE A 53 0.89 -4.80 15.78
CA ILE A 53 -0.31 -4.32 16.48
C ILE A 53 -0.01 -3.91 17.92
N ALA A 54 0.92 -4.59 18.61
CA ALA A 54 1.39 -4.15 19.92
C ALA A 54 2.06 -2.76 19.84
N ALA A 55 2.91 -2.54 18.83
CA ALA A 55 3.53 -1.25 18.55
C ALA A 55 2.48 -0.17 18.22
N LEU A 56 1.47 -0.50 17.40
CA LEU A 56 0.36 0.41 17.11
C LEU A 56 -0.43 0.76 18.38
N ALA A 57 -0.72 -0.22 19.24
CA ALA A 57 -1.44 0.01 20.49
C ALA A 57 -0.64 0.91 21.45
N SER A 58 0.69 0.77 21.50
CA SER A 58 1.60 1.66 22.23
C SER A 58 1.42 3.11 21.75
N LEU A 59 1.51 3.35 20.43
CA LEU A 59 1.33 4.68 19.83
C LEU A 59 -0.07 5.25 20.07
N VAL A 60 -1.11 4.42 19.96
CA VAL A 60 -2.50 4.84 20.18
C VAL A 60 -2.72 5.29 21.63
N ASN A 61 -2.20 4.55 22.59
CA ASN A 61 -2.32 4.89 24.01
C ASN A 61 -1.47 6.11 24.38
N ALA A 62 -0.23 6.19 23.89
CA ALA A 62 0.70 7.28 24.22
C ALA A 62 0.23 8.64 23.67
N HIS A 63 -0.45 8.65 22.52
CA HIS A 63 -0.85 9.87 21.81
C HIS A 63 -2.37 10.05 21.71
N GLU A 64 -3.14 9.24 22.44
CA GLU A 64 -4.61 9.26 22.49
C GLU A 64 -5.27 9.24 21.09
N LEU A 65 -4.69 8.48 20.16
CA LEU A 65 -5.08 8.47 18.75
C LEU A 65 -6.46 7.81 18.58
N LYS A 66 -7.35 8.44 17.81
CA LYS A 66 -8.72 7.96 17.61
C LYS A 66 -9.21 8.24 16.19
N GLY A 67 -10.22 7.48 15.78
CA GLY A 67 -10.98 7.77 14.57
C GLY A 67 -10.63 6.88 13.38
N ARG A 68 -10.90 7.38 12.18
CA ARG A 68 -10.77 6.64 10.93
C ARG A 68 -9.33 6.67 10.43
N VAL A 69 -8.81 5.52 10.00
CA VAL A 69 -7.45 5.39 9.50
C VAL A 69 -7.39 4.68 8.14
N THR A 70 -6.42 5.06 7.33
CA THR A 70 -5.97 4.26 6.18
C THR A 70 -4.76 3.45 6.60
N VAL A 71 -4.79 2.15 6.37
CA VAL A 71 -3.68 1.24 6.69
C VAL A 71 -2.84 1.03 5.44
N ILE A 72 -1.52 1.06 5.58
CA ILE A 72 -0.59 0.66 4.51
C ILE A 72 -0.11 -0.76 4.83
N ALA A 73 -0.36 -1.68 3.90
CA ALA A 73 0.12 -3.05 3.96
C ALA A 73 1.50 -3.18 3.29
N PRO A 74 2.46 -3.87 3.92
CA PRO A 74 3.81 -4.01 3.40
C PRO A 74 3.87 -4.98 2.21
N ALA A 75 4.89 -4.81 1.37
CA ALA A 75 5.06 -5.56 0.13
C ALA A 75 5.07 -7.09 0.31
N PHE A 76 5.64 -7.59 1.40
CA PHE A 76 5.77 -9.04 1.65
C PHE A 76 4.44 -9.75 1.94
N LEU A 77 3.37 -9.02 2.25
CA LEU A 77 2.02 -9.59 2.40
C LEU A 77 1.22 -9.59 1.09
N LEU A 78 1.71 -8.89 0.07
CA LEU A 78 0.98 -8.60 -1.15
C LEU A 78 1.45 -9.47 -2.30
N LEU A 79 0.50 -10.05 -3.02
CA LEU A 79 0.74 -10.59 -4.35
C LEU A 79 0.68 -9.44 -5.36
N GLN A 80 1.73 -9.31 -6.17
CA GLN A 80 1.81 -8.35 -7.26
C GLN A 80 1.84 -9.08 -8.60
N LYS A 81 0.93 -8.73 -9.51
CA LYS A 81 0.88 -9.31 -10.86
C LYS A 81 0.67 -8.24 -11.93
N PRO A 82 1.65 -7.98 -12.80
CA PRO A 82 1.43 -7.14 -13.97
C PRO A 82 0.57 -7.89 -14.98
N LEU A 83 -0.40 -7.19 -15.56
CA LEU A 83 -1.28 -7.65 -16.62
C LEU A 83 -1.19 -6.71 -17.81
N LYS A 84 -1.36 -7.28 -19.01
CA LYS A 84 -1.61 -6.52 -20.23
C LYS A 84 -3.03 -6.79 -20.69
N VAL A 85 -3.81 -5.72 -20.86
CA VAL A 85 -5.20 -5.81 -21.30
C VAL A 85 -5.43 -4.86 -22.47
N PRO A 86 -6.33 -5.17 -23.41
CA PRO A 86 -6.70 -4.22 -24.45
C PRO A 86 -7.31 -2.94 -23.86
N GLN A 87 -6.94 -1.80 -24.42
CA GLN A 87 -7.47 -0.49 -24.05
C GLN A 87 -8.88 -0.34 -24.66
N VAL A 88 -9.90 -0.38 -23.79
CA VAL A 88 -11.31 -0.26 -24.16
C VAL A 88 -12.03 0.70 -23.20
N GLU A 89 -13.32 0.95 -23.41
CA GLU A 89 -14.12 1.75 -22.47
C GLU A 89 -14.04 1.18 -21.04
N ARG A 90 -13.95 2.07 -20.04
CA ARG A 90 -13.69 1.72 -18.63
C ARG A 90 -14.53 0.58 -18.08
N ALA A 91 -15.84 0.56 -18.39
CA ALA A 91 -16.74 -0.49 -17.90
C ALA A 91 -16.38 -1.88 -18.45
N ARG A 92 -15.97 -1.97 -19.72
CA ARG A 92 -15.48 -3.22 -20.32
C ARG A 92 -14.08 -3.56 -19.82
N GLN A 93 -13.23 -2.55 -19.63
CA GLN A 93 -11.87 -2.74 -19.13
C GLN A 93 -11.88 -3.41 -17.75
N ALA A 94 -12.74 -2.98 -16.84
CA ALA A 94 -12.88 -3.60 -15.52
C ALA A 94 -13.28 -5.08 -15.60
N GLN A 95 -14.15 -5.46 -16.54
CA GLN A 95 -14.55 -6.86 -16.74
C GLN A 95 -13.39 -7.71 -17.26
N ILE A 96 -12.61 -7.17 -18.21
CA ILE A 96 -11.42 -7.83 -18.75
C ILE A 96 -10.37 -8.01 -17.66
N VAL A 97 -10.08 -6.95 -16.89
CA VAL A 97 -9.13 -7.03 -15.76
C VAL A 97 -9.58 -8.07 -14.74
N ALA A 98 -10.88 -8.16 -14.43
CA ALA A 98 -11.39 -9.18 -13.51
C ALA A 98 -11.22 -10.61 -14.05
N PHE A 99 -11.45 -10.81 -15.35
CA PHE A 99 -11.23 -12.10 -16.01
C PHE A 99 -9.75 -12.49 -16.01
N GLU A 100 -8.86 -11.57 -16.38
CA GLU A 100 -7.41 -11.81 -16.36
C GLU A 100 -6.88 -12.01 -14.93
N ALA A 101 -7.42 -11.28 -13.94
CA ALA A 101 -7.09 -11.46 -12.53
C ALA A 101 -7.41 -12.88 -12.05
N GLN A 102 -8.54 -13.46 -12.48
CA GLN A 102 -8.91 -14.84 -12.14
C GLN A 102 -7.88 -15.87 -12.63
N ASN A 103 -7.25 -15.62 -13.78
CA ASN A 103 -6.24 -16.51 -14.36
C ASN A 103 -4.84 -16.25 -13.77
N ALA A 104 -4.54 -15.00 -13.38
CA ALA A 104 -3.22 -14.60 -12.92
C ALA A 104 -2.99 -14.82 -11.42
N ILE A 105 -4.06 -14.77 -10.61
CA ILE A 105 -3.99 -14.99 -9.17
C ILE A 105 -4.00 -16.51 -8.91
N PRO A 106 -2.99 -17.08 -8.22
CA PRO A 106 -2.88 -18.52 -7.99
C PRO A 106 -3.82 -19.04 -6.89
N TYR A 107 -4.86 -18.28 -6.56
CA TYR A 107 -5.85 -18.55 -5.52
C TYR A 107 -7.24 -18.19 -6.05
N PRO A 108 -8.30 -18.82 -5.53
CA PRO A 108 -9.66 -18.39 -5.80
C PRO A 108 -9.88 -16.90 -5.48
N LEU A 109 -10.58 -16.16 -6.36
CA LEU A 109 -10.81 -14.73 -6.16
C LEU A 109 -11.61 -14.40 -4.88
N ASN A 110 -12.36 -15.36 -4.31
CA ASN A 110 -13.06 -15.19 -3.03
C ASN A 110 -12.13 -15.36 -1.81
N GLU A 111 -10.93 -15.90 -1.98
CA GLU A 111 -9.92 -16.04 -0.92
C GLU A 111 -8.95 -14.86 -0.86
N VAL A 112 -9.08 -13.90 -1.79
CA VAL A 112 -8.28 -12.68 -1.82
C VAL A 112 -9.14 -11.43 -1.95
N ILE A 113 -8.70 -10.35 -1.32
CA ILE A 113 -9.14 -9.00 -1.64
C ILE A 113 -8.11 -8.44 -2.62
N TRP A 114 -8.58 -7.89 -3.73
CA TRP A 114 -7.70 -7.40 -4.78
C TRP A 114 -8.23 -6.10 -5.38
N ASP A 115 -7.29 -5.32 -5.91
CA ASP A 115 -7.57 -4.15 -6.73
C ASP A 115 -6.45 -3.98 -7.76
N SER A 116 -6.62 -3.04 -8.67
CA SER A 116 -5.75 -2.84 -9.81
C SER A 116 -5.44 -1.36 -10.02
N GLN A 117 -4.21 -1.07 -10.44
CA GLN A 117 -3.80 0.28 -10.82
C GLN A 117 -3.40 0.30 -12.30
N LEU A 118 -3.94 1.24 -13.06
CA LEU A 118 -3.46 1.53 -14.41
C LEU A 118 -2.05 2.13 -14.30
N MET A 119 -1.11 1.50 -14.99
CA MET A 119 0.30 1.85 -14.90
C MET A 119 0.83 2.58 -16.14
N ALA A 120 0.42 2.10 -17.31
CA ALA A 120 0.79 2.63 -18.61
C ALA A 120 -0.32 2.32 -19.63
N SER A 121 -0.40 3.11 -20.70
CA SER A 121 -1.19 2.74 -21.88
C SER A 121 -0.66 3.45 -23.11
N ASP A 122 -0.63 2.73 -24.24
CA ASP A 122 -0.27 3.27 -25.56
C ASP A 122 -1.50 3.59 -26.43
N GLY A 123 -2.71 3.46 -25.86
CA GLY A 123 -3.99 3.63 -26.56
C GLY A 123 -4.54 2.37 -27.22
N VAL A 124 -3.75 1.30 -27.33
CA VAL A 124 -4.16 -0.02 -27.85
C VAL A 124 -4.16 -1.05 -26.74
N GLU A 125 -3.11 -1.07 -25.93
CA GLU A 125 -2.96 -1.87 -24.72
C GLU A 125 -2.84 -0.97 -23.49
N ALA A 126 -3.19 -1.54 -22.34
CA ALA A 126 -2.98 -0.99 -21.03
C ALA A 126 -2.19 -1.99 -20.19
N GLU A 127 -1.15 -1.48 -19.53
CA GLU A 127 -0.44 -2.21 -18.49
C GLU A 127 -1.11 -1.87 -17.15
N VAL A 128 -1.56 -2.91 -16.47
CA VAL A 128 -2.26 -2.81 -15.18
C VAL A 128 -1.47 -3.62 -14.17
N LEU A 129 -1.29 -3.08 -12.96
CA LEU A 129 -0.67 -3.80 -11.86
C LEU A 129 -1.76 -4.22 -10.88
N LEU A 130 -1.93 -5.54 -10.73
CA LEU A 130 -2.80 -6.12 -9.71
C LEU A 130 -2.07 -6.20 -8.38
N PHE A 131 -2.80 -5.86 -7.32
CA PHE A 131 -2.43 -6.14 -5.94
C PHE A 131 -3.49 -7.04 -5.33
N ALA A 132 -3.07 -8.14 -4.73
CA ALA A 132 -3.97 -9.02 -3.98
C ALA A 132 -3.41 -9.31 -2.59
N LEU A 133 -4.31 -9.36 -1.61
CA LEU A 133 -4.05 -9.69 -0.22
C LEU A 133 -5.00 -10.82 0.18
N ARG A 134 -4.52 -11.87 0.85
CA ARG A 134 -5.41 -12.95 1.31
C ARG A 134 -6.49 -12.38 2.23
N THR A 135 -7.75 -12.75 2.00
CA THR A 135 -8.91 -12.23 2.74
C THR A 135 -8.76 -12.46 4.25
N GLU A 136 -8.18 -13.59 4.65
CA GLU A 136 -7.87 -13.91 6.04
C GLU A 136 -6.91 -12.88 6.66
N ILE A 137 -5.84 -12.47 5.95
CA ILE A 137 -4.87 -11.49 6.44
C ILE A 137 -5.52 -10.11 6.52
N ALA A 138 -6.24 -9.70 5.47
CA ALA A 138 -6.91 -8.41 5.43
C ALA A 138 -7.92 -8.25 6.58
N THR A 139 -8.71 -9.31 6.84
CA THR A 139 -9.68 -9.36 7.93
C THR A 139 -8.98 -9.32 9.29
N LYS A 140 -7.87 -10.05 9.45
CA LYS A 140 -7.06 -10.06 10.66
C LYS A 140 -6.47 -8.68 10.94
N ILE A 141 -5.86 -8.02 9.95
CA ILE A 141 -5.36 -6.63 10.05
C ILE A 141 -6.50 -5.70 10.48
N ALA A 142 -7.64 -5.73 9.79
CA ALA A 142 -8.76 -4.84 10.09
C ALA A 142 -9.29 -5.05 11.53
N THR A 143 -9.42 -6.30 11.97
CA THR A 143 -9.89 -6.64 13.32
C THR A 143 -8.89 -6.20 14.39
N MET A 144 -7.61 -6.47 14.19
CA MET A 144 -6.57 -6.14 15.15
C MET A 144 -6.35 -4.62 15.24
N VAL A 145 -6.35 -3.90 14.11
CA VAL A 145 -6.33 -2.43 14.13
C VAL A 145 -7.56 -1.89 14.86
N THR A 146 -8.75 -2.48 14.64
CA THR A 146 -9.97 -2.08 15.37
C THR A 146 -9.85 -2.29 16.88
N SER A 147 -9.18 -3.35 17.34
CA SER A 147 -8.95 -3.59 18.77
C SER A 147 -8.08 -2.54 19.46
N THR A 148 -7.33 -1.73 18.70
CA THR A 148 -6.59 -0.58 19.25
C THR A 148 -7.49 0.64 19.50
N GLY A 149 -8.75 0.63 19.05
CA GLY A 149 -9.68 1.77 19.12
C GLY A 149 -9.72 2.64 17.85
N LEU A 150 -8.87 2.34 16.87
CA LEU A 150 -8.91 2.93 15.54
C LEU A 150 -9.98 2.28 14.65
N ARG A 151 -10.37 2.94 13.54
CA ARG A 151 -11.35 2.42 12.58
C ARG A 151 -10.73 2.35 11.18
N PRO A 152 -10.24 1.18 10.73
CA PRO A 152 -9.64 1.05 9.41
C PRO A 152 -10.70 1.25 8.32
N MET A 153 -10.41 2.12 7.35
CA MET A 153 -11.33 2.47 6.25
C MET A 153 -10.85 1.93 4.90
N SER A 154 -9.54 1.78 4.73
CA SER A 154 -8.94 1.23 3.51
C SER A 154 -7.57 0.63 3.83
N ILE A 155 -7.14 -0.29 2.97
CA ILE A 155 -5.78 -0.86 2.97
C ILE A 155 -5.13 -0.46 1.65
N GLN A 156 -3.97 0.18 1.72
CA GLN A 156 -3.18 0.62 0.58
C GLN A 156 -1.94 -0.27 0.42
N ALA A 157 -1.52 -0.51 -0.81
CA ALA A 157 -0.33 -1.29 -1.10
C ALA A 157 0.93 -0.41 -0.99
N ALA A 158 1.82 -0.67 -0.03
CA ALA A 158 3.06 0.10 0.14
C ALA A 158 3.86 0.29 -1.16
N PRO A 159 4.08 -0.75 -2.00
CA PRO A 159 4.88 -0.61 -3.23
C PRO A 159 4.38 0.45 -4.20
N LEU A 160 3.06 0.69 -4.23
CA LEU A 160 2.47 1.69 -5.12
C LEU A 160 2.80 3.11 -4.67
N LEU A 161 2.89 3.34 -3.36
CA LEU A 161 2.84 4.67 -2.77
C LEU A 161 4.10 5.49 -3.04
N ASP A 162 5.26 4.86 -3.23
CA ASP A 162 6.52 5.56 -3.56
C ASP A 162 6.40 6.31 -4.89
N SER A 163 5.84 5.65 -5.91
CA SER A 163 5.59 6.27 -7.22
C SER A 163 4.55 7.40 -7.16
N GLN A 164 3.54 7.26 -6.29
CA GLN A 164 2.51 8.28 -6.09
C GLN A 164 3.07 9.50 -5.35
N ALA A 165 3.89 9.27 -4.33
CA ALA A 165 4.56 10.32 -3.57
C ALA A 165 5.52 11.13 -4.46
N PHE A 166 6.28 10.46 -5.33
CA PHE A 166 7.14 11.13 -6.31
C PHE A 166 6.34 12.05 -7.24
N ARG A 167 5.23 11.55 -7.81
CA ARG A 167 4.35 12.36 -8.68
C ARG A 167 3.74 13.54 -7.91
N LEU A 168 3.31 13.32 -6.67
CA LEU A 168 2.74 14.36 -5.81
C LEU A 168 3.76 15.46 -5.48
N ALA A 169 5.03 15.10 -5.29
CA ALA A 169 6.13 16.02 -4.99
C ALA A 169 6.57 16.87 -6.21
N GLY A 170 5.86 16.79 -7.33
CA GLY A 170 6.20 17.52 -8.56
C GLY A 170 7.20 16.77 -9.46
N GLY A 171 7.43 15.48 -9.21
CA GLY A 171 8.20 14.62 -10.09
C GLY A 171 7.67 14.70 -11.53
N SER A 172 8.54 15.06 -12.46
CA SER A 172 8.15 15.27 -13.85
C SER A 172 7.85 13.93 -14.52
N ALA A 173 6.72 13.85 -15.21
CA ALA A 173 6.45 12.73 -16.10
C ALA A 173 7.42 12.69 -17.30
N ALA A 174 8.26 13.69 -17.51
CA ALA A 174 9.24 13.69 -18.61
C ALA A 174 10.59 13.03 -18.23
N GLU A 175 10.83 12.74 -16.95
CA GLU A 175 12.10 12.17 -16.46
C GLU A 175 11.97 10.67 -16.24
N GLU A 176 13.03 9.92 -16.57
CA GLU A 176 13.16 8.50 -16.24
C GLU A 176 13.84 8.37 -14.87
N VAL A 177 13.12 7.83 -13.89
CA VAL A 177 13.56 7.73 -12.50
C VAL A 177 13.39 6.30 -12.00
N LEU A 178 14.45 5.77 -11.38
CA LEU A 178 14.39 4.54 -10.60
C LEU A 178 14.34 4.89 -9.11
N ILE A 179 13.24 4.55 -8.46
CA ILE A 179 13.08 4.64 -7.00
C ILE A 179 13.37 3.26 -6.42
N ILE A 180 14.31 3.19 -5.48
CA ILE A 180 14.68 1.95 -4.78
C ILE A 180 14.31 2.13 -3.31
N ASN A 181 13.29 1.41 -2.86
CA ASN A 181 12.89 1.34 -1.46
C ASN A 181 13.43 0.05 -0.85
N VAL A 182 14.49 0.16 -0.04
CA VAL A 182 15.12 -0.97 0.65
C VAL A 182 14.55 -1.04 2.07
N GLY A 183 13.58 -1.93 2.29
CA GLY A 183 13.03 -2.24 3.60
C GLY A 183 13.76 -3.40 4.30
N ALA A 184 13.30 -3.80 5.49
CA ALA A 184 13.91 -4.90 6.24
C ALA A 184 13.57 -6.30 5.65
N ARG A 185 12.36 -6.51 5.12
CA ARG A 185 11.93 -7.80 4.53
C ARG A 185 11.75 -7.77 3.02
N SER A 186 11.77 -6.60 2.40
CA SER A 186 11.49 -6.45 0.99
C SER A 186 12.16 -5.23 0.41
N THR A 187 12.59 -5.34 -0.85
CA THR A 187 13.08 -4.23 -1.65
C THR A 187 12.14 -4.01 -2.81
N THR A 188 11.65 -2.79 -2.99
CA THR A 188 10.78 -2.39 -4.10
C THR A 188 11.53 -1.48 -5.06
N LEU A 189 11.45 -1.79 -6.34
CA LEU A 189 11.97 -1.02 -7.46
C LEU A 189 10.78 -0.42 -8.22
N SER A 190 10.72 0.91 -8.29
CA SER A 190 9.71 1.61 -9.09
C SER A 190 10.40 2.39 -10.20
N PHE A 191 10.18 1.97 -11.44
CA PHE A 191 10.60 2.68 -12.65
C PHE A 191 9.48 3.65 -13.02
N VAL A 192 9.74 4.94 -12.96
CA VAL A 192 8.78 6.01 -13.26
C VAL A 192 9.30 6.79 -14.45
N GLY A 193 8.47 6.92 -15.49
CA GLY A 193 8.83 7.65 -16.70
C GLY A 193 7.61 8.17 -17.47
N PRO A 194 7.83 8.76 -18.66
CA PRO A 194 6.77 9.29 -19.53
C PRO A 194 5.81 8.22 -20.03
N SER A 195 6.31 7.00 -20.20
CA SER A 195 5.52 5.85 -20.67
C SER A 195 4.61 5.27 -19.59
N GLY A 196 4.88 5.55 -18.30
CA GLY A 196 4.10 5.01 -17.20
C GLY A 196 4.95 4.68 -15.97
N VAL A 197 4.50 3.70 -15.19
CA VAL A 197 5.24 3.22 -14.01
C VAL A 197 5.33 1.71 -14.03
N ASN A 198 6.50 1.12 -13.81
CA ASN A 198 6.64 -0.31 -13.57
C ASN A 198 7.13 -0.52 -12.13
N ILE A 199 6.48 -1.42 -11.38
CA ILE A 199 6.83 -1.70 -9.99
C ILE A 199 7.15 -3.17 -9.86
N GLN A 200 8.30 -3.45 -9.26
CA GLN A 200 8.76 -4.80 -8.97
C GLN A 200 9.16 -4.86 -7.49
N SER A 201 8.70 -5.88 -6.79
CA SER A 201 9.08 -6.10 -5.40
C SER A 201 9.78 -7.44 -5.25
N ALA A 202 10.97 -7.42 -4.66
CA ALA A 202 11.66 -8.61 -4.21
C ALA A 202 11.36 -8.82 -2.72
N THR A 203 10.66 -9.91 -2.40
CA THR A 203 10.46 -10.33 -1.01
C THR A 203 11.68 -11.11 -0.53
N ASN A 204 12.00 -11.01 0.76
CA ASN A 204 13.17 -11.61 1.41
C ASN A 204 14.54 -11.03 0.98
N ILE A 205 14.53 -9.81 0.41
CA ILE A 205 15.74 -9.02 0.16
C ILE A 205 15.57 -7.69 0.89
N GLY A 206 16.34 -7.48 1.95
CA GLY A 206 16.23 -6.31 2.81
C GLY A 206 17.43 -6.19 3.75
N GLY A 207 17.37 -5.16 4.60
CA GLY A 207 18.38 -4.87 5.64
C GLY A 207 18.25 -5.71 6.90
#